data_AF-A0A1J3EUH2-F1
#
_entry.id   AF-A0A1J3EUH2-F1
#
_cell.length_a   1.000
_cell.length_b   1.000
_cell.length_c   1.000
_cell.angle_alpha   90.00
_cell.angle_beta   90.00
_cell.angle_gamma   90.00
#
_symmetry.space_group_name_H-M   'P 1'
#
loop_
_entity.id
_entity.type
_entity.pdbx_description
1 polymer ?
#
loop_
_entity_poly.entity_id
_entity_poly.type
_entity_poly.pdbx_seq_one_letter_code
_entity_poly.pdbx_strand_id
1 'polypeptide(L)'
;ATIVNGVLRKTTRDLEINGYLIPKGWRIYVYTREINYDTNLYEDPLIFNPWRWMKKSLESQNSCFVFGGGTRLCPGKELGIVEISSFLHYFVTQYRWEEIGGEKLMV
;
A
#
# COMPACT_ATOMS: atom_id res chain seq x y z
N ALA A 1 -5.02 3.89 -7.63
CA ALA A 1 -6.02 2.96 -7.07
C ALA A 1 -5.33 1.96 -6.13
N THR A 2 -5.63 2.00 -4.83
CA THR A 2 -5.17 0.97 -3.87
C THR A 2 -6.13 -0.22 -3.92
N ILE A 3 -5.74 -1.36 -4.48
CA ILE A 3 -6.68 -2.50 -4.65
C ILE A 3 -7.09 -3.11 -3.30
N VAL A 4 -6.17 -3.16 -2.33
CA VAL A 4 -6.45 -3.66 -0.98
C VAL A 4 -6.64 -2.50 0.00
N ASN A 5 -7.88 -2.28 0.41
CA ASN A 5 -8.26 -1.12 1.24
C ASN A 5 -7.91 -1.29 2.72
N GLY A 6 -7.77 -2.52 3.17
CA GLY A 6 -7.64 -2.84 4.58
C GLY A 6 -7.81 -4.32 4.85
N VAL A 7 -7.72 -4.68 6.13
CA VAL A 7 -7.77 -6.07 6.59
C VAL A 7 -8.75 -6.23 7.74
N LEU A 8 -9.44 -7.36 7.77
CA LEU A 8 -10.31 -7.73 8.89
C LEU A 8 -9.50 -8.38 10.01
N ARG A 9 -9.82 -8.00 11.26
CA ARG A 9 -9.28 -8.57 12.49
C ARG A 9 -10.40 -8.83 13.48
N LYS A 10 -10.16 -9.72 14.44
CA LYS A 10 -11.05 -9.95 15.58
C LYS A 10 -10.25 -9.78 16.86
N THR A 11 -10.78 -9.04 17.82
CA THR A 11 -10.13 -8.85 19.12
C THR A 11 -10.16 -10.15 19.92
N THR A 12 -9.00 -10.54 20.47
CA THR A 12 -8.85 -11.77 21.27
C THR A 12 -8.98 -11.52 22.77
N ARG A 13 -8.88 -10.25 23.17
CA ARG A 13 -9.05 -9.72 24.52
C ARG A 13 -9.57 -8.28 24.43
N ASP A 14 -10.00 -7.75 25.57
CA ASP A 14 -10.28 -6.32 25.69
C ASP A 14 -8.95 -5.55 25.47
N LEU A 15 -9.05 -4.45 24.73
CA LEU A 15 -7.89 -3.64 24.36
C LEU A 15 -8.24 -2.16 24.39
N GLU A 16 -7.31 -1.35 24.89
CA GLU A 16 -7.43 0.11 24.88
C GLU A 16 -6.57 0.67 23.75
N ILE A 17 -7.16 1.46 22.86
CA ILE A 17 -6.45 2.17 21.78
C ILE A 17 -6.87 3.63 21.84
N ASN A 18 -5.89 4.53 21.97
CA ASN A 18 -6.12 5.99 22.02
C ASN A 18 -7.19 6.41 23.05
N GLY A 19 -7.23 5.75 24.22
CA GLY A 19 -8.21 5.99 25.27
C GLY A 19 -9.59 5.33 25.07
N TYR A 20 -9.78 4.58 23.98
CA TYR A 20 -11.02 3.85 23.72
C TYR A 20 -10.89 2.37 24.09
N LEU A 21 -11.80 1.87 24.91
CA LEU A 21 -11.92 0.45 25.20
C LEU A 21 -12.65 -0.27 24.05
N ILE A 22 -11.96 -1.21 23.42
CA ILE A 22 -12.50 -2.10 22.39
C ILE A 22 -12.65 -3.50 23.00
N PRO A 23 -13.88 -4.00 23.18
CA PRO A 23 -14.12 -5.29 23.82
C PRO A 23 -13.60 -6.48 23.02
N LYS A 24 -13.33 -7.58 23.72
CA LYS A 24 -13.05 -8.90 23.17
C LYS A 24 -14.16 -9.37 22.25
N GLY A 25 -13.78 -10.01 21.15
CA GLY A 25 -14.71 -10.59 20.18
C GLY A 25 -15.19 -9.65 19.08
N TRP A 26 -14.92 -8.35 19.17
CA TRP A 26 -15.26 -7.37 18.14
C TRP A 26 -14.51 -7.63 16.84
N ARG A 27 -15.20 -7.43 15.72
CA ARG A 27 -14.60 -7.42 14.38
C ARG A 27 -14.16 -6.00 14.07
N ILE A 28 -12.88 -5.84 13.72
CA ILE A 28 -12.26 -4.58 13.36
C ILE A 28 -11.90 -4.64 11.88
N TYR A 29 -12.22 -3.59 11.14
CA TYR A 29 -11.67 -3.36 9.82
C TYR A 29 -10.54 -2.33 9.93
N VAL A 30 -9.31 -2.79 9.74
CA VAL A 30 -8.13 -1.90 9.73
C VAL A 30 -8.03 -1.33 8.32
N TYR A 31 -8.48 -0.09 8.15
CA TYR A 31 -8.47 0.62 6.87
C TYR A 31 -7.09 1.22 6.60
N THR A 32 -6.24 0.45 5.93
CA THR A 32 -4.85 0.85 5.64
C THR A 32 -4.73 1.81 4.46
N ARG A 33 -5.80 2.00 3.67
CA ARG A 33 -5.76 2.87 2.50
C ARG A 33 -5.42 4.32 2.84
N GLU A 34 -5.98 4.89 3.92
CA GLU A 34 -5.73 6.30 4.32
C GLU A 34 -4.26 6.59 4.56
N ILE A 35 -3.50 5.60 5.02
CA ILE A 35 -2.08 5.76 5.30
C ILE A 35 -1.33 6.23 4.05
N ASN A 36 -1.72 5.77 2.86
CA ASN A 36 -1.11 6.20 1.58
C ASN A 36 -1.36 7.67 1.25
N TYR A 37 -2.33 8.31 1.92
CA TYR A 37 -2.75 9.69 1.72
C TYR A 37 -2.37 10.62 2.88
N ASP A 38 -1.73 10.10 3.93
CA ASP A 38 -1.33 10.88 5.09
C ASP A 38 -0.12 11.78 4.78
N THR A 39 -0.33 13.09 4.85
CA THR A 39 0.69 14.12 4.60
C THR A 39 1.82 14.11 5.63
N ASN A 40 1.60 13.53 6.80
CA ASN A 40 2.65 13.36 7.81
C ASN A 40 3.63 12.22 7.44
N LEU A 41 3.19 11.29 6.60
CA LEU A 41 3.98 10.13 6.16
C LEU A 41 4.57 10.33 4.77
N TYR A 42 3.81 10.97 3.87
CA TYR A 42 4.16 11.17 2.49
C TYR A 42 3.95 12.65 2.09
N GLU A 43 5.02 13.32 1.66
CA GLU A 43 4.95 14.66 1.05
C GLU A 43 4.10 14.61 -0.23
N ASP A 44 3.16 15.52 -0.47
CA ASP A 44 2.31 15.52 -1.67
C ASP A 44 1.76 14.12 -2.06
N PRO A 45 0.97 13.47 -1.20
CA PRO A 45 0.60 12.06 -1.37
C PRO A 45 -0.30 11.79 -2.57
N LEU A 46 -0.99 12.82 -3.06
CA LEU A 46 -1.86 12.76 -4.24
C LEU A 46 -1.07 12.88 -5.56
N ILE A 47 0.21 13.25 -5.50
CA ILE A 47 1.07 13.36 -6.68
C ILE A 47 1.79 12.03 -6.90
N PHE A 48 1.67 11.51 -8.13
CA PHE A 48 2.47 10.36 -8.56
C PHE A 48 3.94 10.79 -8.71
N ASN A 49 4.75 10.47 -7.71
CA ASN A 49 6.18 10.77 -7.67
C ASN A 49 7.00 9.50 -7.35
N PRO A 50 7.54 8.81 -8.37
CA PRO A 50 8.40 7.63 -8.17
C PRO A 50 9.67 7.92 -7.37
N TRP A 51 10.17 9.16 -7.38
CA TRP A 51 11.43 9.53 -6.72
C TRP A 51 11.31 9.62 -5.19
N ARG A 52 10.08 9.63 -4.65
CA ARG A 52 9.80 9.62 -3.21
C ARG A 52 10.51 8.48 -2.47
N TRP A 53 10.72 7.36 -3.15
CA TRP A 53 11.30 6.15 -2.59
C TRP A 53 12.84 6.13 -2.63
N MET A 54 13.49 7.09 -3.30
CA MET A 54 14.97 7.12 -3.41
C MET A 54 15.67 7.63 -2.16
N LYS A 55 15.03 8.51 -1.37
CA LYS A 55 15.64 9.15 -0.19
C LYS A 55 15.53 8.33 1.10
N LYS A 56 14.64 7.33 1.14
CA LYS A 56 14.33 6.50 2.31
C LYS A 56 14.28 5.05 1.85
N SER A 57 15.07 4.15 2.46
CA SER A 57 15.01 2.73 2.10
C SER A 57 13.59 2.19 2.31
N LEU A 58 13.15 1.23 1.49
CA LEU A 58 11.82 0.60 1.63
C LEU A 58 11.62 0.04 3.05
N GLU A 59 12.70 -0.46 3.66
CA GLU A 59 12.73 -1.00 5.02
C GLU A 59 12.58 0.07 6.12
N SER A 60 13.01 1.31 5.86
CA SER A 60 12.78 2.44 6.77
C SER A 60 11.34 2.95 6.75
N GLN A 61 10.53 2.51 5.79
CA GLN A 61 9.14 2.94 5.61
C GLN A 61 8.15 1.94 6.21
N ASN A 62 8.15 1.89 7.55
CA ASN A 62 7.19 1.09 8.36
C ASN A 62 5.71 1.44 8.11
N SER A 63 5.41 2.47 7.30
CA SER A 63 4.07 2.92 6.93
C SER A 63 3.55 2.37 5.59
N CYS A 64 4.36 1.67 4.80
CA CYS A 64 3.91 1.12 3.52
C CYS A 64 3.30 -0.28 3.68
N PHE A 65 1.96 -0.37 3.67
CA PHE A 65 1.22 -1.62 3.90
C PHE A 65 0.70 -2.30 2.62
N VAL A 66 1.31 -2.05 1.45
CA VAL A 66 0.85 -2.62 0.15
C VAL A 66 0.76 -4.16 0.20
N PHE A 67 1.67 -4.81 0.94
CA PHE A 67 1.68 -6.26 1.15
C PHE A 67 1.23 -6.66 2.56
N GLY A 68 0.60 -5.75 3.32
CA GLY A 68 0.29 -5.93 4.73
C GLY A 68 1.51 -5.71 5.63
N GLY A 69 1.49 -6.30 6.82
CA GLY A 69 2.54 -6.12 7.81
C GLY A 69 2.47 -7.12 8.97
N GLY A 70 3.54 -7.18 9.76
CA GLY A 70 3.68 -8.09 10.90
C GLY A 70 3.69 -9.57 10.47
N THR A 71 3.23 -10.46 11.36
CA THR A 71 3.22 -11.92 11.15
C THR A 71 2.27 -12.40 10.06
N ARG A 72 1.48 -11.49 9.48
CA ARG A 72 0.51 -11.77 8.40
C ARG A 72 0.86 -11.00 7.12
N LEU A 73 2.14 -10.61 6.97
CA LEU A 73 2.67 -10.07 5.73
C LEU A 73 2.42 -11.04 4.57
N CYS A 74 2.10 -10.51 3.39
CA CYS A 74 1.87 -11.32 2.20
C CYS A 74 3.13 -12.14 1.89
N PRO A 75 3.04 -13.48 1.81
CA PRO A 75 4.18 -14.32 1.47
C PRO A 75 4.67 -14.08 0.03
N GLY A 76 3.82 -13.55 -0.84
CA GLY A 76 4.15 -13.19 -2.21
C GLY A 76 4.79 -11.81 -2.38
N LYS A 77 5.14 -11.09 -1.30
CA LYS A 77 5.73 -9.74 -1.39
C LYS A 77 6.92 -9.68 -2.33
N GLU A 78 7.93 -10.51 -2.06
CA GLU A 78 9.18 -10.47 -2.81
C GLU A 78 8.99 -10.95 -4.25
N LEU A 79 8.14 -11.97 -4.46
CA LEU A 79 7.77 -12.44 -5.80
C LEU A 79 7.08 -11.34 -6.61
N GLY A 80 6.06 -10.69 -6.05
CA GLY A 80 5.32 -9.64 -6.74
C GLY A 80 6.18 -8.42 -7.07
N ILE A 81 7.14 -8.08 -6.21
CA ILE A 81 8.13 -7.03 -6.51
C ILE A 81 8.97 -7.43 -7.74
N VAL A 82 9.45 -8.68 -7.80
CA VAL A 82 10.24 -9.17 -8.94
C VAL A 82 9.41 -9.20 -10.22
N GLU A 83 8.16 -9.68 -10.17
CA GLU A 83 7.26 -9.73 -11.32
C GLU A 83 6.99 -8.35 -11.90
N ILE A 84 6.59 -7.37 -11.06
CA ILE A 84 6.32 -6.01 -11.52
C ILE A 84 7.60 -5.33 -12.00
N SER A 85 8.73 -5.50 -11.31
CA SER A 85 10.01 -4.91 -11.74
C SER A 85 10.45 -5.45 -13.09
N SER A 86 10.30 -6.76 -13.31
CA SER A 86 10.62 -7.41 -14.59
C SER A 86 9.70 -6.91 -15.70
N PHE A 87 8.39 -6.88 -15.44
CA PHE A 87 7.41 -6.34 -16.38
C PHE A 87 7.75 -4.91 -16.78
N LEU A 88 8.00 -4.02 -15.80
CA LEU A 88 8.35 -2.62 -16.07
C LEU A 88 9.64 -2.51 -16.88
N HIS A 89 10.67 -3.28 -16.56
CA HIS A 89 11.93 -3.29 -17.30
C HIS A 89 11.71 -3.62 -18.79
N TYR A 90 11.00 -4.71 -19.08
CA TYR A 90 10.70 -5.08 -20.47
C TYR A 90 9.82 -4.04 -21.14
N PHE A 91 8.77 -3.59 -20.47
CA PHE A 91 7.81 -2.62 -20.99
C PHE A 91 8.49 -1.32 -21.44
N VAL A 92 9.45 -0.79 -20.67
CA VAL A 92 10.13 0.48 -20.98
C VAL A 92 11.36 0.34 -21.89
N THR A 93 11.98 -0.84 -21.97
CA THR A 93 13.23 -1.01 -22.74
C THR A 93 13.05 -1.73 -24.08
N GLN A 94 12.06 -2.62 -24.20
CA GLN A 94 11.90 -3.50 -25.37
C GLN A 94 10.67 -3.16 -26.23
N TYR A 95 9.72 -2.38 -25.70
CA TYR A 95 8.49 -2.08 -26.40
C TYR A 95 8.33 -0.57 -26.65
N ARG A 96 7.66 -0.24 -27.77
CA ARG A 96 7.06 1.07 -28.00
C ARG A 96 5.55 0.89 -27.90
N TRP A 97 4.89 1.82 -27.23
CA TRP A 97 3.45 1.78 -27.00
C TRP A 97 2.84 3.13 -27.33
N GLU A 98 1.60 3.10 -27.76
CA GLU A 98 0.75 4.27 -27.94
C GLU A 98 -0.58 4.01 -27.24
N GLU A 99 -1.15 5.06 -26.64
CA GLU A 99 -2.48 4.97 -26.05
C GLU A 99 -3.53 5.02 -27.17
N ILE A 100 -4.37 3.98 -27.25
CA ILE A 100 -5.45 3.92 -28.23
C ILE A 100 -6.75 4.29 -27.53
N GLY A 101 -7.32 5.42 -27.92
CA GLY A 101 -8.55 5.97 -27.33
C GLY A 101 -8.24 7.03 -26.28
N GLY A 102 -8.61 8.28 -26.56
CA GLY A 102 -8.39 9.42 -25.65
C GLY A 102 -9.39 9.48 -24.49
N GLU A 103 -9.79 8.33 -23.94
CA GLU A 103 -10.63 8.32 -22.76
C GLU A 103 -9.79 8.81 -21.58
N LYS A 104 -10.17 9.96 -21.01
CA LYS A 104 -9.59 10.42 -19.75
C LYS A 104 -9.81 9.33 -18.72
N LEU A 105 -8.71 8.69 -18.30
CA LEU A 105 -8.66 7.89 -17.08
C LEU A 105 -9.28 8.74 -15.97
N MET A 106 -10.48 8.37 -15.52
CA MET A 106 -11.18 9.09 -14.46
C MET A 106 -10.30 9.06 -13.21
N VAL A 107 -9.79 10.25 -12.84
CA VAL A 107 -9.08 10.52 -11.59
C VAL A 107 -10.10 10.63 -10.47
#